data_AF-A0A7K7PRW4-F1
#
_entry.id   AF-A0A7K7PRW4-F1
#
_cell.length_a   1.000
_cell.length_b   1.000
_cell.length_c   1.000
_cell.angle_alpha   90.00
_cell.angle_beta   90.00
_cell.angle_gamma   90.00
#
_symmetry.space_group_name_H-M   'P 1'
#
loop_
_entity.id
_entity.type
_entity.pdbx_description
1 polymer ?
#
loop_
_entity_poly.entity_id
_entity_poly.type
_entity_poly.pdbx_seq_one_letter_code
_entity_poly.pdbx_strand_id
1 'polypeptide(L)'
;MSEQKVLNKYYPPDFDLAKIPKLKLPRDRQYVVRLMAPFNVRCKTCGEYIYKGTKFNARKETVQNEDYLGLPIFRFYIKCTRCLAEITFKTDPKNTDYTMEHGATRNFQTLKLLEEEEKRVQKEREEEELNNPMKVLENQTKDFKMEMEVLENLQELKELNQRQANVDFEAMLKQYKELEEEQRRKEQEEDEQEMRAMLEQAQNLWLLMDSDSDEEPAKPRPNPTAQIKPKDILQENPQPQSKKPRTENWERSVGRLSTKAQLARLVACRKQKLDPAPENGMETQGIVANTGLLPAAAATSSLGLLGAYSDSKDSASD
;
A
#
# COMPACT_ATOMS: atom_id res chain seq x y z
N MET A 1 18.29 -43.58 -29.45
CA MET A 1 18.33 -42.34 -28.65
C MET A 1 19.72 -42.27 -28.06
N SER A 2 20.52 -41.28 -28.43
CA SER A 2 21.80 -41.03 -27.75
C SER A 2 21.56 -40.70 -26.27
N GLU A 3 22.46 -41.14 -25.40
CA GLU A 3 22.41 -40.87 -23.96
C GLU A 3 22.56 -39.37 -23.63
N GLN A 4 21.92 -38.89 -22.55
CA GLN A 4 22.01 -37.48 -22.14
C GLN A 4 23.42 -37.10 -21.65
N LYS A 5 24.13 -38.07 -21.04
CA LYS A 5 25.51 -37.92 -20.58
C LYS A 5 26.40 -38.83 -21.40
N VAL A 6 26.80 -38.33 -22.56
CA VAL A 6 27.72 -39.06 -23.45
C VAL A 6 29.14 -39.00 -22.91
N LEU A 7 29.73 -40.17 -22.63
CA LEU A 7 31.13 -40.28 -22.19
C LEU A 7 32.10 -39.87 -23.30
N ASN A 8 31.92 -40.42 -24.50
CA ASN A 8 32.82 -40.22 -25.63
C ASN A 8 32.07 -39.65 -26.83
N LYS A 9 32.55 -38.52 -27.36
CA LYS A 9 32.09 -37.97 -28.64
C LYS A 9 33.13 -38.34 -29.69
N TYR A 10 32.69 -38.89 -30.83
CA TYR A 10 33.58 -39.16 -31.96
C TYR A 10 34.06 -37.82 -32.54
N TYR A 11 35.37 -37.60 -32.54
CA TYR A 11 36.03 -36.53 -33.28
C TYR A 11 36.67 -37.14 -34.53
N PRO A 12 36.51 -36.54 -35.72
CA PRO A 12 37.15 -37.05 -36.92
C PRO A 12 38.68 -36.96 -36.79
N PRO A 13 39.44 -37.85 -37.48
CA PRO A 13 40.90 -37.93 -37.34
C PRO A 13 41.63 -36.65 -37.77
N ASP A 14 41.04 -35.85 -38.65
CA ASP A 14 41.59 -34.59 -39.14
C ASP A 14 41.21 -33.35 -38.28
N PHE A 15 40.60 -33.57 -37.11
CA PHE A 15 40.08 -32.49 -36.26
C PHE A 15 41.18 -31.77 -35.47
N ASP A 16 41.51 -30.55 -35.91
CA ASP A 16 42.46 -29.68 -35.20
C ASP A 16 41.76 -28.55 -34.44
N LEU A 17 42.03 -28.46 -33.14
CA LEU A 17 41.48 -27.40 -32.27
C LEU A 17 41.90 -25.98 -32.70
N ALA A 18 43.06 -25.82 -33.35
CA ALA A 18 43.59 -24.54 -33.78
C ALA A 18 42.87 -23.95 -35.01
N LYS A 19 42.27 -24.80 -35.85
CA LYS A 19 41.62 -24.39 -37.10
C LYS A 19 40.20 -23.86 -36.88
N ILE A 20 39.63 -24.05 -35.70
CA ILE A 20 38.24 -23.68 -35.40
C ILE A 20 38.19 -22.23 -34.89
N PRO A 21 37.50 -21.31 -35.59
CA PRO A 21 37.37 -19.94 -35.12
C PRO A 21 36.48 -19.90 -33.87
N LYS A 22 36.98 -19.23 -32.82
CA LYS A 22 36.16 -18.91 -31.64
C LYS A 22 35.15 -17.82 -32.03
N LEU A 23 33.86 -18.13 -31.96
CA LEU A 23 32.79 -17.16 -32.23
C LEU A 23 32.83 -16.05 -31.17
N LYS A 24 33.44 -14.90 -31.51
CA LYS A 24 33.45 -13.70 -30.66
C LYS A 24 32.08 -13.03 -30.78
N LEU A 25 31.16 -13.40 -29.90
CA LEU A 25 29.85 -12.77 -29.82
C LEU A 25 29.97 -11.39 -29.16
N PRO A 26 29.13 -10.42 -29.57
CA PRO A 26 29.11 -9.09 -28.95
C PRO A 26 28.73 -9.20 -27.47
N ARG A 27 29.26 -8.27 -26.66
CA ARG A 27 29.02 -8.23 -25.20
C ARG A 27 27.56 -7.94 -24.87
N ASP A 28 26.86 -7.20 -25.73
CA ASP A 28 25.45 -6.80 -25.57
C ASP A 28 24.45 -7.85 -26.07
N ARG A 29 24.90 -9.10 -26.14
CA ARG A 29 24.05 -10.17 -26.61
C ARG A 29 22.89 -10.39 -25.65
N GLN A 30 21.69 -10.39 -26.21
CA GLN A 30 20.50 -10.82 -25.49
C GLN A 30 20.45 -12.35 -25.40
N TYR A 31 20.34 -12.87 -24.18
CA TYR A 31 20.17 -14.29 -23.89
C TYR A 31 18.72 -14.57 -23.52
N VAL A 32 18.15 -15.66 -24.03
CA VAL A 32 16.81 -16.08 -23.60
C VAL A 32 16.95 -16.92 -22.34
N VAL A 33 16.32 -16.47 -21.25
CA VAL A 33 16.34 -17.13 -19.94
C VAL A 33 14.91 -17.31 -19.46
N ARG A 34 14.62 -18.48 -18.88
CA ARG A 34 13.33 -18.73 -18.23
C ARG A 34 13.40 -18.30 -16.78
N LEU A 35 12.63 -17.28 -16.41
CA LEU A 35 12.63 -16.69 -15.07
C LEU A 35 11.22 -16.49 -14.53
N MET A 36 11.11 -16.22 -13.23
CA MET A 36 9.85 -15.86 -12.57
C MET A 36 9.79 -14.35 -12.36
N ALA A 37 8.59 -13.76 -12.41
CA ALA A 37 8.38 -12.36 -12.04
C ALA A 37 8.71 -12.14 -10.55
N PRO A 38 9.65 -11.25 -10.21
CA PRO A 38 10.13 -11.08 -8.82
C PRO A 38 9.14 -10.35 -7.89
N PHE A 39 8.29 -9.48 -8.44
CA PHE A 39 7.26 -8.74 -7.69
C PHE A 39 5.98 -8.60 -8.52
N ASN A 40 4.91 -8.20 -7.85
CA ASN A 40 3.62 -7.92 -8.47
C ASN A 40 3.67 -6.63 -9.29
N VAL A 41 3.27 -6.72 -10.55
CA VAL A 41 3.24 -5.56 -11.46
C VAL A 41 1.91 -5.45 -12.16
N ARG A 42 1.56 -4.21 -12.49
CA ARG A 42 0.42 -3.86 -13.32
C ARG A 42 0.94 -3.30 -14.65
N CYS A 43 0.57 -3.93 -15.76
CA CYS A 43 0.96 -3.47 -17.08
C CYS A 43 0.33 -2.09 -17.38
N LYS A 44 1.13 -1.15 -17.87
CA LYS A 44 0.66 0.21 -18.18
C LYS A 44 -0.29 0.27 -19.38
N THR A 45 -0.15 -0.65 -20.34
CA THR A 45 -0.90 -0.61 -21.60
C THR A 45 -2.27 -1.28 -21.52
N CYS A 46 -2.38 -2.45 -20.89
CA CYS A 46 -3.64 -3.20 -20.79
C CYS A 46 -4.22 -3.29 -19.37
N GLY A 47 -3.49 -2.80 -18.36
CA GLY A 47 -3.91 -2.89 -16.96
C GLY A 47 -3.86 -4.30 -16.37
N GLU A 48 -3.32 -5.30 -17.09
CA GLU A 48 -3.24 -6.67 -16.59
C GLU A 48 -2.26 -6.79 -15.41
N TYR A 49 -2.67 -7.56 -14.41
CA TYR A 49 -1.86 -7.85 -13.25
C TYR A 49 -1.01 -9.11 -13.49
N ILE A 50 0.30 -8.95 -13.33
CA ILE A 50 1.26 -10.05 -13.31
C ILE A 50 1.69 -10.24 -11.87
N TYR A 51 1.33 -11.40 -11.30
CA TYR A 51 1.64 -11.73 -9.92
C TYR A 51 3.09 -12.23 -9.78
N LYS A 52 3.63 -12.12 -8.57
CA LYS A 52 4.95 -12.69 -8.23
C LYS A 52 4.95 -14.18 -8.52
N GLY A 53 6.02 -14.69 -9.13
CA GLY A 53 6.19 -16.12 -9.42
C GLY A 53 5.69 -16.59 -10.80
N THR A 54 5.03 -15.74 -11.59
CA THR A 54 4.65 -16.11 -12.97
C THR A 54 5.88 -16.37 -13.84
N LYS A 55 5.92 -17.51 -14.52
CA LYS A 55 7.06 -17.95 -15.34
C LYS A 55 7.03 -17.31 -16.73
N PHE A 56 8.14 -16.73 -17.16
CA PHE A 56 8.31 -16.12 -18.48
C PHE A 56 9.58 -16.62 -19.17
N ASN A 57 9.52 -16.65 -20.50
CA ASN A 57 10.71 -16.67 -21.34
C ASN A 57 11.14 -15.21 -21.55
N ALA A 58 12.13 -14.77 -20.80
CA ALA A 58 12.61 -13.39 -20.81
C ALA A 58 13.88 -13.27 -21.65
N ARG A 59 14.12 -12.10 -22.22
CA ARG A 59 15.43 -11.75 -22.78
C ARG A 59 16.25 -11.07 -21.68
N LYS A 60 17.47 -11.52 -21.46
CA LYS A 60 18.45 -10.97 -20.51
C LYS A 60 19.52 -10.22 -21.29
N GLU A 61 19.78 -8.99 -20.90
CA GLU A 61 20.83 -8.13 -21.45
C GLU A 61 21.68 -7.60 -20.29
N THR A 62 22.98 -7.42 -20.53
CA THR A 62 23.88 -6.76 -19.58
C THR A 62 23.87 -5.26 -19.89
N VAL A 63 23.56 -4.43 -18.90
CA VAL A 63 23.53 -2.98 -19.07
C VAL A 63 24.96 -2.46 -19.05
N GLN A 64 25.43 -1.81 -20.12
CA GLN A 64 26.81 -1.31 -20.17
C GLN A 64 27.06 -0.04 -19.35
N ASN A 65 26.02 0.75 -19.12
CA ASN A 65 26.18 2.09 -18.53
C ASN A 65 26.24 2.07 -17.00
N GLU A 66 25.89 0.95 -16.38
CA GLU A 66 25.64 0.86 -14.93
C GLU A 66 26.23 -0.45 -14.39
N ASP A 67 27.30 -0.32 -13.61
CA ASP A 67 27.89 -1.42 -12.82
C ASP A 67 27.92 -1.00 -11.35
N TYR A 68 27.64 -1.93 -10.44
CA TYR A 68 27.68 -1.66 -9.00
C TYR A 68 28.88 -2.33 -8.37
N LEU A 69 29.89 -1.55 -7.97
CA LEU A 69 31.12 -2.06 -7.34
C LEU A 69 31.79 -3.20 -8.15
N GLY A 70 31.67 -3.18 -9.48
CA GLY A 70 32.18 -4.23 -10.38
C GLY A 70 31.23 -5.39 -10.65
N LEU A 71 30.01 -5.37 -10.10
CA LEU A 71 28.94 -6.32 -10.42
C LEU A 71 28.10 -5.81 -11.59
N PRO A 72 27.92 -6.61 -12.66
CA PRO A 72 27.14 -6.21 -13.81
C PRO A 72 25.65 -6.15 -13.47
N ILE A 73 24.98 -5.08 -13.90
CA ILE A 73 23.52 -4.96 -13.79
C ILE A 73 22.87 -5.58 -15.02
N PHE A 74 21.87 -6.43 -14.79
CA PHE A 74 21.12 -7.08 -15.86
C PHE A 74 19.77 -6.41 -16.05
N ARG A 75 19.40 -6.21 -17.32
CA ARG A 75 18.07 -5.82 -17.75
C ARG A 75 17.35 -7.03 -18.32
N PHE A 76 16.11 -7.23 -17.87
CA PHE A 76 15.25 -8.30 -18.34
C PHE A 76 14.05 -7.73 -19.09
N TYR A 77 13.74 -8.35 -20.22
CA TYR A 77 12.56 -8.04 -21.03
C TYR A 77 11.56 -9.19 -20.89
N ILE A 78 10.38 -8.88 -20.34
CA ILE A 78 9.24 -9.78 -20.29
C ILE A 78 8.14 -9.24 -21.20
N LYS A 79 7.40 -10.12 -21.87
CA LYS A 79 6.18 -9.75 -22.60
C LYS A 79 4.96 -9.95 -21.72
N CYS A 80 4.04 -8.99 -21.73
CA CYS A 80 2.74 -9.16 -21.09
C CYS A 80 1.95 -10.29 -21.77
N THR A 81 1.19 -11.05 -21.00
CA THR A 81 0.36 -12.17 -21.49
C THR A 81 -0.80 -11.72 -22.38
N ARG A 82 -1.32 -10.49 -22.20
CA ARG A 82 -2.47 -9.97 -22.96
C ARG A 82 -2.07 -9.11 -24.16
N CYS A 83 -1.29 -8.05 -23.93
CA CYS A 83 -1.00 -7.03 -24.94
C CYS A 83 0.36 -7.21 -25.64
N LEU A 84 1.15 -8.22 -25.25
CA LEU A 84 2.50 -8.50 -25.76
C LEU A 84 3.50 -7.32 -25.61
N ALA A 85 3.11 -6.25 -24.91
CA ALA A 85 3.96 -5.13 -24.61
C ALA A 85 5.17 -5.59 -23.79
N GLU A 86 6.33 -5.04 -24.12
CA GLU A 86 7.58 -5.35 -23.44
C GLU A 86 7.69 -4.55 -22.14
N ILE A 87 7.92 -5.27 -21.05
CA ILE A 87 8.11 -4.75 -19.71
C ILE A 87 9.57 -4.98 -19.35
N THR A 88 10.24 -3.92 -18.89
CA THR A 88 11.66 -3.98 -18.53
C THR A 88 11.89 -3.72 -17.05
N PHE A 89 12.76 -4.54 -16.47
CA PHE A 89 13.25 -4.35 -15.12
C PHE A 89 14.75 -4.64 -15.04
N LYS A 90 15.42 -3.92 -14.16
CA LYS A 90 16.84 -4.03 -13.86
C LYS A 90 17.05 -4.71 -12.52
N THR A 91 18.23 -5.30 -12.32
CA THR A 91 18.70 -5.80 -11.02
C THR A 91 19.34 -4.67 -10.21
N ASP A 92 18.96 -4.49 -8.95
CA ASP A 92 19.58 -3.52 -8.05
C ASP A 92 20.35 -4.23 -6.93
N PRO A 93 21.66 -4.46 -7.09
CA PRO A 93 22.47 -5.16 -6.09
C PRO A 93 22.54 -4.43 -4.74
N LYS A 94 22.32 -3.10 -4.70
CA LYS A 94 22.33 -2.31 -3.46
C LYS A 94 21.20 -2.69 -2.49
N ASN A 95 20.01 -2.95 -3.02
CA ASN A 95 18.80 -3.20 -2.22
C ASN A 95 18.35 -4.68 -2.29
N THR A 96 19.17 -5.55 -2.90
CA THR A 96 18.85 -6.96 -3.21
C THR A 96 17.51 -7.15 -3.91
N ASP A 97 17.07 -6.11 -4.61
CA ASP A 97 15.78 -6.01 -5.27
C ASP A 97 16.00 -5.80 -6.77
N TYR A 98 14.91 -5.62 -7.49
CA TYR A 98 14.94 -5.19 -8.88
C TYR A 98 14.42 -3.75 -8.93
N THR A 99 14.53 -3.07 -10.08
CA THR A 99 13.87 -1.79 -10.38
C THR A 99 13.07 -1.90 -11.66
N MET A 100 11.93 -1.20 -11.73
CA MET A 100 11.12 -1.13 -12.94
C MET A 100 11.56 0.07 -13.79
N GLU A 101 11.79 -0.14 -15.07
CA GLU A 101 12.10 0.97 -16.00
C GLU A 101 10.88 1.29 -16.89
N HIS A 102 10.47 0.34 -17.73
CA HIS A 102 9.44 0.57 -18.75
C HIS A 102 8.31 -0.47 -18.71
N GLY A 103 7.13 -0.06 -19.18
CA GLY A 103 6.01 -0.95 -19.50
C GLY A 103 5.09 -1.38 -18.34
N ALA A 104 5.50 -1.22 -17.08
CA ALA A 104 4.62 -1.53 -15.95
C ALA A 104 4.85 -0.61 -14.75
N THR A 105 3.90 -0.61 -13.83
CA THR A 105 4.02 -0.02 -12.50
C THR A 105 4.08 -1.13 -11.47
N ARG A 106 4.91 -0.96 -10.44
CA ARG A 106 4.81 -1.81 -9.25
C ARG A 106 3.50 -1.52 -8.53
N ASN A 107 2.93 -2.54 -7.91
CA ASN A 107 1.89 -2.28 -6.93
C ASN A 107 2.56 -1.59 -5.73
N PHE A 108 2.01 -0.45 -5.30
CA PHE A 108 2.51 0.25 -4.12
C PHE A 108 2.41 -0.67 -2.91
N GLN A 109 3.54 -0.94 -2.27
CA GLN A 109 3.59 -1.58 -0.97
C GLN A 109 3.55 -0.46 0.05
N THR A 110 2.40 -0.26 0.69
CA THR A 110 2.24 0.71 1.79
C THR A 110 3.29 0.49 2.86
N LEU A 111 3.63 -0.77 3.16
CA LEU A 111 4.69 -1.12 4.11
C LEU A 111 6.06 -0.55 3.74
N LYS A 112 6.45 -0.57 2.46
CA LYS A 112 7.75 -0.01 2.04
C LYS A 112 7.80 1.50 2.20
N LEU A 113 6.70 2.20 1.96
CA LEU A 113 6.62 3.64 2.21
C LEU A 113 6.68 3.96 3.70
N LEU A 114 5.92 3.23 4.51
CA LEU A 114 5.93 3.39 5.97
C LEU A 114 7.34 3.16 6.54
N GLU A 115 8.02 2.10 6.12
CA GLU A 115 9.41 1.84 6.54
C GLU A 115 10.38 2.95 6.11
N GLU A 116 10.21 3.51 4.91
CA GLU A 116 11.05 4.63 4.43
C GLU A 116 10.79 5.91 5.22
N GLU A 117 9.53 6.19 5.55
CA GLU A 117 9.13 7.33 6.39
C GLU A 117 9.63 7.16 7.83
N GLU A 118 9.43 5.99 8.43
CA GLU A 118 9.95 5.66 9.77
C GLU A 118 11.47 5.82 9.84
N LYS A 119 12.21 5.32 8.84
CA LYS A 119 13.67 5.49 8.77
C LYS A 119 14.09 6.94 8.61
N ARG A 120 13.30 7.79 7.94
CA ARG A 120 13.59 9.23 7.84
C ARG A 120 13.39 9.91 9.18
N VAL A 121 12.25 9.66 9.84
CA VAL A 121 11.95 10.21 11.16
C VAL A 121 12.97 9.74 12.20
N GLN A 122 13.37 8.47 12.15
CA GLN A 122 14.42 7.93 13.02
C GLN A 122 15.76 8.62 12.79
N LYS A 123 16.18 8.81 11.53
CA LYS A 123 17.43 9.53 11.22
C LYS A 123 17.39 10.98 11.65
N GLU A 124 16.28 11.67 11.44
CA GLU A 124 16.10 13.05 11.91
C GLU A 124 16.22 13.11 13.45
N ARG A 125 15.60 12.15 14.16
CA ARG A 125 15.74 12.01 15.62
C ARG A 125 17.18 11.71 16.04
N GLU A 126 17.86 10.79 15.36
CA GLU A 126 19.26 10.43 15.62
C GLU A 126 20.21 11.60 15.36
N GLU A 127 20.03 12.37 14.28
CA GLU A 127 20.84 13.55 13.97
C GLU A 127 20.67 14.64 15.03
N GLU A 128 19.44 14.84 15.51
CA GLU A 128 19.14 15.75 16.61
C GLU A 128 19.76 15.31 17.94
N GLU A 129 19.80 14.00 18.19
CA GLU A 129 20.36 13.36 19.37
C GLU A 129 21.90 13.36 19.35
N LEU A 130 22.51 13.10 18.20
CA LEU A 130 23.97 13.16 17.98
C LEU A 130 24.50 14.58 18.16
N ASN A 131 23.70 15.59 17.81
CA ASN A 131 24.09 16.98 17.96
C ASN A 131 24.08 17.42 19.44
N ASN A 132 23.25 16.81 20.31
CA ASN A 132 23.14 17.19 21.72
C ASN A 132 22.89 15.99 22.66
N PRO A 133 23.84 15.62 23.54
CA PRO A 133 23.67 14.51 24.48
C PRO A 133 22.58 14.75 25.54
N MET A 134 22.26 16.02 25.86
CA MET A 134 21.13 16.35 26.74
C MET A 134 19.77 15.99 26.12
N LYS A 135 19.64 16.10 24.80
CA LYS A 135 18.40 15.79 24.07
C LYS A 135 18.11 14.28 24.07
N VAL A 136 19.16 13.45 24.03
CA VAL A 136 19.04 11.99 24.21
C VAL A 136 18.40 11.67 25.56
N LEU A 137 18.91 12.26 26.65
CA LEU A 137 18.39 12.04 28.00
C LEU A 137 16.95 12.53 28.14
N GLU A 138 16.60 13.67 27.55
CA GLU A 138 15.24 14.18 27.53
C GLU A 138 14.29 13.26 26.77
N ASN A 139 14.70 12.76 25.61
CA ASN A 139 13.93 11.83 24.79
C ASN A 139 13.73 10.50 25.50
N GLN A 140 14.78 9.92 26.08
CA GLN A 140 14.68 8.72 26.91
C GLN A 140 13.71 8.93 28.08
N THR A 141 13.82 10.06 28.80
CA THR A 141 12.91 10.37 29.91
C THR A 141 11.46 10.53 29.44
N LYS A 142 11.21 11.10 28.26
CA LYS A 142 9.87 11.21 27.66
C LYS A 142 9.33 9.84 27.25
N ASP A 143 10.16 9.00 26.64
CA ASP A 143 9.79 7.64 26.27
C ASP A 143 9.43 6.81 27.51
N PHE A 144 10.27 6.85 28.56
CA PHE A 144 9.98 6.20 29.83
C PHE A 144 8.69 6.71 30.46
N LYS A 145 8.41 8.02 30.42
CA LYS A 145 7.15 8.58 30.92
C LYS A 145 5.95 8.07 30.13
N MET A 146 6.02 8.09 28.79
CA MET A 146 4.96 7.55 27.95
C MET A 146 4.73 6.06 28.20
N GLU A 147 5.79 5.26 28.37
CA GLU A 147 5.67 3.84 28.69
C GLU A 147 5.01 3.62 30.05
N MET A 148 5.36 4.42 31.07
CA MET A 148 4.73 4.35 32.39
C MET A 148 3.25 4.74 32.32
N GLU A 149 2.91 5.84 31.65
CA GLU A 149 1.52 6.29 31.46
C GLU A 149 0.69 5.23 30.72
N VAL A 150 1.25 4.58 29.70
CA VAL A 150 0.57 3.49 28.97
C VAL A 150 0.36 2.27 29.87
N LEU A 151 1.33 1.90 30.70
CA LEU A 151 1.20 0.79 31.65
C LEU A 151 0.17 1.08 32.74
N GLU A 152 0.17 2.29 33.29
CA GLU A 152 -0.83 2.75 34.27
C GLU A 152 -2.24 2.70 33.67
N ASN A 153 -2.43 3.28 32.48
CA ASN A 153 -3.71 3.22 31.76
C ASN A 153 -4.18 1.77 31.52
N LEU A 154 -3.27 0.87 31.14
CA LEU A 154 -3.60 -0.55 30.96
C LEU A 154 -3.96 -1.24 32.27
N GLN A 155 -3.32 -0.85 33.37
CA GLN A 155 -3.61 -1.39 34.68
C GLN A 155 -4.97 -0.91 35.21
N GLU A 156 -5.29 0.38 35.07
CA GLU A 156 -6.60 0.94 35.38
C GLU A 156 -7.72 0.24 34.60
N LEU A 157 -7.53 0.00 33.30
CA LEU A 157 -8.48 -0.74 32.46
C LEU A 157 -8.65 -2.19 32.93
N LYS A 158 -7.56 -2.87 33.33
CA LYS A 158 -7.63 -4.22 33.90
C LYS A 158 -8.39 -4.23 35.22
N GLU A 159 -8.14 -3.28 36.11
CA GLU A 159 -8.84 -3.17 37.40
C GLU A 159 -10.33 -2.90 37.21
N LEU A 160 -10.69 -1.99 36.30
CA LEU A 160 -12.09 -1.74 35.95
C LEU A 160 -12.77 -3.00 35.41
N ASN A 161 -12.12 -3.69 34.47
CA ASN A 161 -12.63 -4.95 33.93
C ASN A 161 -12.76 -6.04 35.01
N GLN A 162 -11.82 -6.14 35.95
CA GLN A 162 -11.89 -7.10 37.06
C GLN A 162 -13.06 -6.79 38.01
N ARG A 163 -13.30 -5.52 38.34
CA ARG A 163 -14.47 -5.12 39.15
C ARG A 163 -15.79 -5.41 38.42
N GLN A 164 -15.80 -5.21 37.11
CA GLN A 164 -16.95 -5.45 36.24
C GLN A 164 -17.19 -6.94 35.91
N ALA A 165 -16.19 -7.82 36.09
CA ALA A 165 -16.30 -9.24 35.75
C ALA A 165 -17.41 -9.97 36.53
N ASN A 166 -17.76 -9.48 37.71
CA ASN A 166 -18.83 -10.06 38.54
C ASN A 166 -20.22 -9.51 38.21
N VAL A 167 -20.34 -8.51 37.32
CA VAL A 167 -21.61 -7.89 36.94
C VAL A 167 -22.10 -8.53 35.65
N ASP A 168 -23.29 -9.14 35.70
CA ASP A 168 -23.95 -9.65 34.49
C ASP A 168 -24.58 -8.49 33.71
N PHE A 169 -23.83 -7.98 32.74
CA PHE A 169 -24.28 -6.92 31.84
C PHE A 169 -25.52 -7.32 31.05
N GLU A 170 -25.70 -8.61 30.76
CA GLU A 170 -26.82 -9.10 29.95
C GLU A 170 -28.14 -9.03 30.74
N ALA A 171 -28.11 -9.36 32.02
CA ALA A 171 -29.25 -9.23 32.92
C ALA A 171 -29.64 -7.76 33.16
N MET A 172 -28.66 -6.88 33.40
CA MET A 172 -28.90 -5.42 33.51
C MET A 172 -29.52 -4.86 32.23
N LEU A 173 -28.99 -5.20 31.06
CA LEU A 173 -29.53 -4.77 29.78
C LEU A 173 -30.96 -5.25 29.52
N LYS A 174 -31.31 -6.46 29.96
CA LYS A 174 -32.69 -6.97 29.85
C LYS A 174 -33.65 -6.20 30.75
N GLN A 175 -33.27 -5.94 32.01
CA GLN A 175 -34.10 -5.16 32.94
C GLN A 175 -34.33 -3.72 32.46
N TYR A 176 -33.31 -3.04 31.94
CA TYR A 176 -33.49 -1.70 31.37
C TYR A 176 -34.41 -1.68 30.16
N LYS A 177 -34.34 -2.70 29.28
CA LYS A 177 -35.24 -2.83 28.14
C LYS A 177 -36.68 -3.09 28.56
N GLU A 178 -36.89 -3.96 29.55
CA GLU A 178 -38.22 -4.27 30.09
C GLU A 178 -38.86 -3.01 30.71
N LEU A 179 -38.10 -2.24 31.50
CA LEU A 179 -38.57 -0.98 32.07
C LEU A 179 -38.90 0.07 31.00
N GLU A 180 -38.08 0.17 29.95
CA GLU A 180 -38.33 1.09 28.82
C GLU A 180 -39.57 0.68 28.01
N GLU A 181 -39.78 -0.62 27.82
CA GLU A 181 -41.00 -1.16 27.19
C GLU A 181 -42.25 -0.92 28.05
N GLU A 182 -42.17 -1.06 29.37
CA GLU A 182 -43.26 -0.76 30.28
C GLU A 182 -43.60 0.73 30.34
N GLN A 183 -42.59 1.61 30.34
CA GLN A 183 -42.81 3.07 30.28
C GLN A 183 -43.50 3.47 28.97
N ARG A 184 -43.02 2.97 27.83
CA ARG A 184 -43.68 3.19 26.54
C ARG A 184 -45.12 2.69 26.52
N ARG A 185 -45.42 1.55 27.16
CA ARG A 185 -46.79 1.04 27.25
C ARG A 185 -47.69 1.94 28.08
N LYS A 186 -47.22 2.46 29.21
CA LYS A 186 -47.98 3.40 30.05
C LYS A 186 -48.24 4.72 29.32
N GLU A 187 -47.24 5.25 28.63
CA GLU A 187 -47.40 6.45 27.79
C GLU A 187 -48.43 6.21 26.68
N GLN A 188 -48.40 5.04 26.02
CA GLN A 188 -49.41 4.67 25.02
C GLN A 188 -50.81 4.54 25.61
N GLU A 189 -50.95 3.95 26.80
CA GLU A 189 -52.23 3.82 27.50
C GLU A 189 -52.78 5.17 27.97
N GLU A 190 -51.91 6.09 28.42
CA GLU A 190 -52.26 7.47 28.78
C GLU A 190 -52.68 8.27 27.54
N ASP A 191 -51.92 8.21 26.45
CA ASP A 191 -52.27 8.81 25.16
C ASP A 191 -53.61 8.27 24.62
N GLU A 192 -53.85 6.95 24.75
CA GLU A 192 -55.12 6.33 24.38
C GLU A 192 -56.28 6.79 25.28
N GLN A 193 -56.06 6.95 26.58
CA GLN A 193 -57.07 7.46 27.51
C GLN A 193 -57.39 8.93 27.26
N GLU A 194 -56.37 9.76 27.03
CA GLU A 194 -56.54 11.17 26.66
C GLU A 194 -57.28 11.31 25.32
N MET A 195 -56.94 10.49 24.33
CA MET A 195 -57.63 10.45 23.04
C MET A 195 -59.09 10.00 23.18
N ARG A 196 -59.38 9.00 24.02
CA ARG A 196 -60.75 8.56 24.33
C ARG A 196 -61.54 9.65 25.06
N ALA A 197 -60.95 10.33 26.05
CA ALA A 197 -61.60 11.42 26.77
C ALA A 197 -61.87 12.64 25.86
N MET A 198 -60.92 13.00 24.98
CA MET A 198 -61.14 14.01 23.96
C MET A 198 -62.24 13.62 22.98
N LEU A 199 -62.31 12.35 22.56
CA LEU A 199 -63.34 11.85 21.66
C LEU A 199 -64.73 11.82 22.32
N GLU A 200 -64.81 11.49 23.61
CA GLU A 200 -66.06 11.53 24.40
C GLU A 200 -66.51 12.98 24.66
N GLN A 201 -65.58 13.89 24.96
CA GLN A 201 -65.88 15.33 25.02
C GLN A 201 -66.35 15.87 23.67
N ALA A 202 -65.72 15.44 22.57
CA ALA A 202 -66.15 15.81 21.21
C ALA A 202 -67.53 15.22 20.88
N GLN A 203 -67.83 13.98 21.27
CA GLN A 203 -69.18 13.39 21.13
C GLN A 203 -70.22 14.12 21.98
N ASN A 204 -69.90 14.50 23.21
CA ASN A 204 -70.79 15.28 24.07
C ASN A 204 -71.02 16.70 23.53
N LEU A 205 -70.00 17.33 22.92
CA LEU A 205 -70.17 18.59 22.18
C LEU A 205 -71.06 18.41 20.94
N TRP A 206 -70.94 17.27 20.25
CA TRP A 206 -71.74 16.94 19.07
C TRP A 206 -73.20 16.65 19.45
N LEU A 207 -73.44 15.91 20.54
CA LEU A 207 -74.77 15.66 21.13
C LEU A 207 -75.43 16.94 21.68
N LEU A 208 -74.64 17.94 22.13
CA LEU A 208 -75.14 19.24 22.56
C LEU A 208 -75.49 20.17 21.37
N MET A 209 -74.91 19.93 20.19
CA MET A 209 -75.25 20.65 18.95
C MET A 209 -76.54 20.14 18.28
N ASP A 210 -77.06 18.97 18.66
CA ASP A 210 -78.25 18.35 18.05
C ASP A 210 -79.58 18.66 18.80
N SER A 211 -79.58 19.53 19.82
CA SER A 211 -80.77 19.78 20.66
C SER A 211 -81.34 21.21 20.61
N ASP A 212 -81.08 21.98 19.54
CA ASP A 212 -81.95 23.12 19.20
C ASP A 212 -81.91 23.47 17.70
N SER A 213 -83.10 23.35 17.08
CA SER A 213 -83.57 23.88 15.78
C SER A 213 -83.58 22.96 14.55
N ASP A 214 -84.77 22.40 14.29
CA ASP A 214 -85.28 21.96 12.98
C ASP A 214 -85.11 23.06 11.91
N GLU A 215 -84.39 22.76 10.83
CA GLU A 215 -84.83 22.92 9.43
C GLU A 215 -84.00 22.00 8.51
N GLU A 216 -84.65 21.00 7.92
CA GLU A 216 -84.18 20.13 6.82
C GLU A 216 -84.46 20.78 5.44
N PRO A 217 -83.98 20.27 4.28
CA PRO A 217 -82.70 19.63 3.95
C PRO A 217 -82.09 20.17 2.63
N ALA A 218 -80.79 19.96 2.40
CA ALA A 218 -80.24 20.00 1.03
C ALA A 218 -79.21 18.88 0.78
N LYS A 219 -79.53 18.04 -0.19
CA LYS A 219 -78.77 16.86 -0.68
C LYS A 219 -77.51 17.24 -1.51
N PRO A 220 -76.58 16.27 -1.74
CA PRO A 220 -75.15 16.49 -1.99
C PRO A 220 -74.76 16.51 -3.48
N ARG A 221 -73.48 16.87 -3.75
CA ARG A 221 -72.53 16.32 -4.77
C ARG A 221 -71.37 17.31 -5.06
N PRO A 222 -70.23 16.90 -5.64
CA PRO A 222 -69.35 15.76 -5.32
C PRO A 222 -67.87 16.23 -5.09
N ASN A 223 -67.04 15.33 -4.56
CA ASN A 223 -65.59 15.51 -4.36
C ASN A 223 -64.85 16.00 -5.62
N PRO A 224 -63.73 16.73 -5.42
CA PRO A 224 -62.45 16.06 -5.66
C PRO A 224 -61.46 16.24 -4.51
N THR A 225 -60.90 15.09 -4.12
CA THR A 225 -59.46 14.82 -3.98
C THR A 225 -58.51 15.90 -3.43
N ALA A 226 -57.69 15.44 -2.47
CA ALA A 226 -56.39 15.95 -2.05
C ALA A 226 -56.38 17.13 -1.08
N GLN A 227 -56.51 16.83 0.21
CA GLN A 227 -55.89 17.65 1.26
C GLN A 227 -54.58 16.99 1.70
N ILE A 228 -53.51 17.66 1.29
CA ILE A 228 -52.12 17.48 1.66
C ILE A 228 -52.01 17.65 3.18
N LYS A 229 -51.56 16.61 3.89
CA LYS A 229 -51.17 16.72 5.30
C LYS A 229 -49.80 17.41 5.38
N PRO A 230 -49.63 18.45 6.22
CA PRO A 230 -48.41 19.25 6.26
C PRO A 230 -47.37 18.58 7.18
N LYS A 231 -46.92 17.36 6.87
CA LYS A 231 -45.67 16.77 7.36
C LYS A 231 -45.05 15.78 6.35
N ASP A 232 -45.31 15.98 5.06
CA ASP A 232 -44.60 15.31 3.96
C ASP A 232 -43.54 16.25 3.36
N ILE A 233 -42.81 16.92 4.25
CA ILE A 233 -41.57 17.63 3.94
C ILE A 233 -40.58 17.11 4.98
N LEU A 234 -39.82 16.10 4.55
CA LEU A 234 -38.66 15.45 5.17
C LEU A 234 -38.93 14.04 5.75
N GLN A 235 -38.47 13.05 4.96
CA GLN A 235 -38.09 11.66 5.28
C GLN A 235 -39.26 10.65 5.44
N GLU A 236 -39.34 9.53 4.72
CA GLU A 236 -38.31 8.68 4.10
C GLU A 236 -38.82 7.92 2.86
N ASN A 237 -37.89 7.46 2.01
CA ASN A 237 -37.78 6.03 1.70
C ASN A 237 -36.44 5.73 1.02
N PRO A 238 -35.60 4.87 1.62
CA PRO A 238 -34.72 4.01 0.85
C PRO A 238 -35.12 2.54 1.04
N GLN A 239 -35.39 1.84 -0.07
CA GLN A 239 -35.28 0.37 -0.08
C GLN A 239 -35.04 -0.11 -1.53
N PRO A 240 -34.31 -1.22 -1.81
CA PRO A 240 -33.40 -2.01 -0.97
C PRO A 240 -31.95 -2.07 -1.51
N GLN A 241 -30.97 -2.19 -0.60
CA GLN A 241 -29.64 -2.68 -0.97
C GLN A 241 -29.69 -4.19 -1.27
N SER A 242 -29.23 -4.55 -2.47
CA SER A 242 -28.53 -5.81 -2.69
C SER A 242 -27.28 -5.84 -1.80
N LYS A 243 -27.21 -6.84 -0.93
CA LYS A 243 -26.16 -7.06 0.08
C LYS A 243 -24.76 -7.19 -0.54
N LYS A 244 -23.80 -6.35 -0.10
CA LYS A 244 -22.46 -6.70 0.42
C LYS A 244 -21.97 -5.57 1.34
N PRO A 245 -21.42 -5.85 2.54
CA PRO A 245 -21.16 -4.82 3.54
C PRO A 245 -19.84 -4.10 3.27
N ARG A 246 -19.85 -2.78 3.37
CA ARG A 246 -18.66 -1.95 3.58
C ARG A 246 -18.97 -0.99 4.72
N THR A 247 -18.28 -1.20 5.82
CA THR A 247 -18.27 -0.38 7.03
C THR A 247 -17.65 0.98 6.73
N GLU A 248 -18.34 2.06 7.11
CA GLU A 248 -17.72 3.36 7.33
C GLU A 248 -18.00 3.81 8.76
N ASN A 249 -16.90 4.07 9.45
CA ASN A 249 -16.82 4.61 10.79
C ASN A 249 -17.04 6.12 10.77
N TRP A 250 -17.61 6.57 11.87
CA TRP A 250 -17.72 7.95 12.34
C TRP A 250 -16.46 8.79 12.08
N GLU A 251 -16.64 9.93 11.43
CA GLU A 251 -15.73 11.07 11.51
C GLU A 251 -16.07 11.93 12.74
N ARG A 252 -15.07 12.33 13.51
CA ARG A 252 -15.03 13.68 14.10
C ARG A 252 -13.60 14.24 14.09
N SER A 253 -13.47 15.34 13.32
CA SER A 253 -12.79 16.58 13.71
C SER A 253 -11.26 16.60 13.86
N VAL A 254 -10.57 17.06 12.81
CA VAL A 254 -9.61 18.17 12.93
C VAL A 254 -9.44 18.94 11.62
N GLY A 255 -9.72 20.25 11.68
CA GLY A 255 -8.99 21.33 11.01
C GLY A 255 -8.83 21.36 9.49
N ARG A 256 -9.74 22.05 8.79
CA ARG A 256 -9.48 22.64 7.47
C ARG A 256 -8.62 23.91 7.61
N LEU A 257 -7.45 23.94 7.00
CA LEU A 257 -6.82 25.17 6.51
C LEU A 257 -6.74 25.09 4.99
N SER A 258 -7.43 26.03 4.35
CA SER A 258 -7.46 26.24 2.91
C SER A 258 -6.42 27.29 2.54
N THR A 259 -5.52 26.96 1.62
CA THR A 259 -4.96 27.94 0.68
C THR A 259 -5.05 27.37 -0.73
N LYS A 260 -5.57 28.19 -1.63
CA LYS A 260 -5.80 27.89 -3.04
C LYS A 260 -4.97 28.89 -3.86
N ALA A 261 -4.48 28.42 -5.01
CA ALA A 261 -3.94 29.16 -6.15
C ALA A 261 -2.50 29.69 -5.92
N GLN A 262 -1.57 29.71 -6.87
CA GLN A 262 -1.56 29.67 -8.33
C GLN A 262 -0.29 28.87 -8.75
N LEU A 263 -0.26 28.09 -9.83
CA LEU A 263 0.29 28.55 -11.11
C LEU A 263 0.07 27.43 -12.15
N ALA A 264 -0.72 27.74 -13.16
CA ALA A 264 -0.71 27.06 -14.45
C ALA A 264 0.13 27.89 -15.43
N ARG A 265 0.67 27.20 -16.46
CA ARG A 265 1.47 27.69 -17.60
C ARG A 265 2.98 27.74 -17.39
N LEU A 266 3.66 26.77 -17.98
CA LEU A 266 4.66 27.02 -19.04
C LEU A 266 4.92 25.70 -19.79
N VAL A 267 4.12 25.49 -20.84
CA VAL A 267 4.41 24.54 -21.91
C VAL A 267 5.29 25.28 -22.91
N ALA A 268 6.50 24.78 -23.17
CA ALA A 268 7.27 25.12 -24.36
C ALA A 268 7.84 23.83 -24.96
N CYS A 269 7.16 23.34 -25.99
CA CYS A 269 7.74 22.40 -26.95
C CYS A 269 8.88 23.13 -27.68
N ARG A 270 10.10 22.60 -27.62
CA ARG A 270 11.15 22.94 -28.60
C ARG A 270 11.35 21.77 -29.55
N LYS A 271 10.93 21.99 -30.79
CA LYS A 271 11.15 21.12 -31.95
C LYS A 271 12.64 20.88 -32.20
N GLN A 272 12.91 19.66 -32.66
CA GLN A 272 14.11 19.21 -33.34
C GLN A 272 14.45 20.09 -34.55
N LYS A 273 15.74 20.24 -34.85
CA LYS A 273 16.20 20.56 -36.20
C LYS A 273 17.36 19.63 -36.56
N LEU A 274 17.18 18.96 -37.69
CA LEU A 274 18.11 18.11 -38.42
C LEU A 274 19.36 18.88 -38.88
N ASP A 275 20.40 18.09 -39.16
CA ASP A 275 21.75 18.41 -39.64
C ASP A 275 21.80 19.38 -40.85
N PRO A 276 23.01 19.90 -41.15
CA PRO A 276 23.68 19.36 -42.33
C PRO A 276 25.20 19.14 -42.14
N ALA A 277 25.67 17.95 -42.53
CA ALA A 277 26.99 17.80 -43.17
C ALA A 277 26.85 18.27 -44.64
N PRO A 278 27.92 18.68 -45.35
CA PRO A 278 28.88 17.68 -45.85
C PRO A 278 30.33 18.17 -46.12
N GLU A 279 31.19 17.18 -46.40
CA GLU A 279 32.47 17.21 -47.17
C GLU A 279 33.70 17.84 -46.51
N ASN A 280 34.95 17.42 -46.72
CA ASN A 280 35.66 16.24 -47.26
C ASN A 280 37.17 16.58 -47.06
N GLY A 281 38.06 15.59 -46.99
CA GLY A 281 39.51 15.77 -47.21
C GLY A 281 40.39 15.20 -46.10
N MET A 282 40.89 13.97 -46.28
CA MET A 282 42.28 13.63 -46.65
C MET A 282 43.27 13.71 -45.48
N GLU A 283 43.64 12.54 -44.95
CA GLU A 283 44.91 11.82 -45.22
C GLU A 283 46.09 12.35 -44.39
N THR A 284 46.62 11.52 -43.49
CA THR A 284 48.01 11.03 -43.59
C THR A 284 48.27 9.90 -42.60
N GLN A 285 48.92 8.87 -43.14
CA GLN A 285 49.72 7.82 -42.49
C GLN A 285 50.75 8.49 -41.55
N GLY A 286 51.29 7.94 -40.47
CA GLY A 286 51.53 6.58 -39.96
C GLY A 286 52.74 6.73 -39.01
N ILE A 287 52.97 5.78 -38.10
CA ILE A 287 54.29 5.25 -37.67
C ILE A 287 54.10 4.37 -36.42
N VAL A 288 54.90 3.31 -36.45
CA VAL A 288 54.93 2.07 -35.68
C VAL A 288 55.68 2.22 -34.35
N ALA A 289 55.48 1.23 -33.47
CA ALA A 289 56.40 0.68 -32.45
C ALA A 289 56.20 1.17 -31.01
N ASN A 290 56.27 0.36 -29.94
CA ASN A 290 56.22 -1.09 -29.70
C ASN A 290 56.28 -1.27 -28.16
N THR A 291 55.86 -2.43 -27.63
CA THR A 291 56.15 -2.97 -26.26
C THR A 291 55.55 -2.22 -25.05
N GLY A 292 55.02 -2.84 -23.98
CA GLY A 292 54.88 -4.24 -23.56
C GLY A 292 54.29 -4.28 -22.12
N LEU A 293 53.85 -5.47 -21.71
CA LEU A 293 53.57 -5.94 -20.34
C LEU A 293 52.35 -5.39 -19.54
N LEU A 294 51.41 -6.31 -19.31
CA LEU A 294 50.66 -6.52 -18.05
C LEU A 294 51.24 -7.82 -17.41
N PRO A 295 50.97 -8.22 -16.14
CA PRO A 295 49.81 -7.84 -15.31
C PRO A 295 50.07 -7.73 -13.77
N ALA A 296 48.97 -7.45 -13.05
CA ALA A 296 48.52 -8.14 -11.83
C ALA A 296 48.40 -7.28 -10.55
N ALA A 297 47.14 -7.24 -10.10
CA ALA A 297 46.71 -6.83 -8.78
C ALA A 297 47.00 -7.91 -7.73
N ALA A 298 47.23 -7.49 -6.49
CA ALA A 298 46.93 -8.28 -5.31
C ALA A 298 46.59 -7.34 -4.14
N ALA A 299 45.29 -7.22 -3.85
CA ALA A 299 44.80 -6.74 -2.58
C ALA A 299 44.89 -7.90 -1.58
N THR A 300 45.57 -7.70 -0.46
CA THR A 300 45.55 -8.62 0.69
C THR A 300 44.82 -7.95 1.84
N SER A 301 43.62 -8.44 2.09
CA SER A 301 42.86 -8.26 3.33
C SER A 301 43.32 -9.29 4.36
N SER A 302 43.77 -8.84 5.53
CA SER A 302 43.74 -9.65 6.75
C SER A 302 43.95 -8.76 7.98
N LEU A 303 42.85 -8.16 8.45
CA LEU A 303 42.70 -7.76 9.85
C LEU A 303 42.73 -9.06 10.68
N GLY A 304 43.91 -9.38 11.20
CA GLY A 304 44.15 -10.53 12.08
C GLY A 304 45.12 -10.11 13.17
N LEU A 305 44.61 -9.40 14.18
CA LEU A 305 45.37 -9.10 15.40
C LEU A 305 44.38 -8.72 16.51
N LEU A 306 43.82 -9.73 17.17
CA LEU A 306 43.29 -9.63 18.53
C LEU A 306 43.23 -11.06 19.10
N GLY A 307 44.34 -11.47 19.70
CA GLY A 307 44.48 -12.74 20.39
C GLY A 307 45.76 -12.74 21.22
N ALA A 308 45.66 -12.26 22.47
CA ALA A 308 46.53 -12.63 23.60
C ALA A 308 46.15 -11.81 24.84
N TYR A 309 45.42 -12.40 25.79
CA TYR A 309 45.49 -12.18 27.25
C TYR A 309 44.69 -13.33 27.89
N SER A 310 45.35 -14.46 28.13
CA SER A 310 45.89 -14.89 29.44
C SER A 310 44.86 -15.65 30.27
N ASP A 311 44.90 -16.96 30.08
CA ASP A 311 44.35 -18.03 30.90
C ASP A 311 45.00 -17.99 32.30
N SER A 312 44.19 -17.77 33.34
CA SER A 312 44.62 -17.83 34.74
C SER A 312 44.17 -19.17 35.32
N LYS A 313 45.09 -20.15 35.35
CA LYS A 313 44.99 -21.32 36.19
C LYS A 313 45.64 -21.01 37.53
N ASP A 314 44.84 -21.01 38.59
CA ASP A 314 45.33 -21.31 39.93
C ASP A 314 44.50 -22.44 40.55
N SER A 315 45.27 -23.36 41.11
CA SER A 315 44.95 -24.61 41.78
C SER A 315 44.34 -24.45 43.17
N ALA A 316 43.45 -25.38 43.56
CA ALA A 316 43.55 -26.23 44.77
C ALA A 316 42.19 -26.55 45.40
N SER A 317 41.81 -27.83 45.40
CA SER A 317 41.12 -28.50 46.52
C SER A 317 41.04 -30.01 46.25
N ASP A 318 41.40 -30.78 47.28
CA ASP A 318 41.47 -32.24 47.47
C ASP A 318 42.73 -32.99 47.00
#